data_AF-A0A382YSH5-F1
#
_entry.id   AF-A0A382YSH5-F1
#
_cell.length_a   1.000
_cell.length_b   1.000
_cell.length_c   1.000
_cell.angle_alpha   90.00
_cell.angle_beta   90.00
_cell.angle_gamma   90.00
#
_symmetry.space_group_name_H-M   'P 1'
#
loop_
_entity.id
_entity.type
_entity.pdbx_description
1 polymer ?
#
loop_
_entity_poly.entity_id
_entity_poly.type
_entity_poly.pdbx_seq_one_letter_code
_entity_poly.pdbx_strand_id
1 'polypeptide(L)'
;VYAQWDSDQWLESPVSDEVFQNYLGFFTYESDLNFNLDVREISQEEGIYKERITFQSTPNMSVTADYYRLNSHESISRPHVIVVHGGTASGKDAMYNRVVKGLIRHGMNVLAIDLLYFGE
;
A
#
# COMPACT_ATOMS: atom_id res chain seq x y z
N VAL A 1 -16.89 -30.82 -9.76
CA VAL A 1 -15.56 -31.36 -9.40
C VAL A 1 -14.81 -30.23 -8.73
N TYR A 2 -14.64 -30.30 -7.41
CA TYR A 2 -13.90 -29.28 -6.67
C TYR A 2 -12.42 -29.44 -7.01
N ALA A 3 -11.76 -28.37 -7.46
CA ALA A 3 -10.31 -28.36 -7.58
C ALA A 3 -9.75 -28.49 -6.16
N GLN A 4 -9.26 -29.69 -5.84
CA GLN A 4 -8.45 -29.91 -4.66
C GLN A 4 -7.11 -29.23 -4.97
N TRP A 5 -6.86 -28.10 -4.31
CA TRP A 5 -5.58 -27.44 -4.39
C TRP A 5 -4.54 -28.41 -3.84
N ASP A 6 -3.47 -28.67 -4.59
CA ASP A 6 -2.33 -29.42 -4.07
C ASP A 6 -1.88 -28.76 -2.75
N SER A 7 -1.50 -29.58 -1.78
CA SER A 7 -1.02 -29.09 -0.48
C SER A 7 0.08 -28.06 -0.70
N ASP A 8 -0.03 -26.95 0.03
CA ASP A 8 0.92 -25.85 -0.08
C ASP A 8 2.34 -26.38 0.22
N GLN A 9 3.19 -26.49 -0.80
CA GLN A 9 4.50 -27.15 -0.68
C GLN A 9 5.38 -26.51 0.39
N TRP A 10 5.10 -25.25 0.74
CA TRP A 10 5.74 -24.53 1.83
C TRP A 10 5.46 -25.15 3.21
N LEU A 11 4.31 -25.80 3.40
CA LEU A 11 3.96 -26.49 4.64
C LEU A 11 4.59 -27.89 4.72
N GLU A 12 4.80 -28.54 3.57
CA GLU A 12 5.37 -29.89 3.50
C GLU A 12 6.91 -29.89 3.47
N SER A 13 7.51 -28.79 3.02
CA SER A 13 8.96 -28.59 3.00
C SER A 13 9.27 -27.15 3.39
N PRO A 14 9.21 -26.81 4.69
CA PRO A 14 9.54 -25.47 5.14
C PRO A 14 10.98 -25.14 4.71
N VAL A 15 11.17 -23.93 4.21
CA VAL A 15 12.51 -23.42 3.89
C VAL A 15 13.39 -23.49 5.15
N SER A 16 14.67 -23.81 4.97
CA SER A 16 15.60 -23.84 6.10
C SER A 16 15.76 -22.44 6.71
N ASP A 17 16.16 -22.38 7.98
CA ASP A 17 16.46 -21.12 8.66
C ASP A 17 17.49 -20.29 7.88
N GLU A 18 18.48 -20.92 7.25
CA GLU A 18 19.47 -20.26 6.40
C GLU A 18 18.84 -19.56 5.19
N VAL A 19 17.91 -20.24 4.51
CA VAL A 19 17.17 -19.64 3.39
C VAL A 19 16.29 -18.50 3.89
N PHE A 20 15.57 -18.70 5.00
CA PHE A 20 14.72 -17.66 5.59
C PHE A 20 15.51 -16.42 6.04
N GLN A 21 16.70 -16.59 6.61
CA GLN A 21 17.59 -15.49 7.00
C GLN A 21 18.05 -14.65 5.78
N ASN A 22 18.30 -15.28 4.64
CA ASN A 22 18.61 -14.55 3.41
C ASN A 22 17.42 -13.72 2.89
N TYR A 23 16.18 -14.16 3.14
CA TYR A 23 14.98 -13.36 2.85
C TYR A 23 14.81 -12.18 3.81
N LEU A 24 15.23 -12.29 5.08
CA LEU A 24 15.16 -11.17 6.03
C LEU A 24 16.03 -9.98 5.60
N GLY A 25 17.17 -10.25 4.96
CA GLY A 25 18.01 -9.22 4.35
C GLY A 25 17.24 -8.35 3.34
N PHE A 26 16.37 -8.96 2.53
CA PHE A 26 15.51 -8.26 1.57
C PHE A 26 14.46 -7.35 2.24
N PHE A 27 14.02 -7.69 3.45
CA PHE A 27 13.06 -6.90 4.23
C PHE A 27 13.73 -5.92 5.20
N THR A 28 15.06 -5.81 5.19
CA THR A 28 15.76 -4.91 6.12
C THR A 28 15.43 -3.47 5.77
N TYR A 29 14.73 -2.79 6.68
CA TYR A 29 14.40 -1.39 6.54
C TYR A 29 15.68 -0.54 6.60
N GLU A 30 15.96 0.22 5.54
CA GLU A 30 17.09 1.14 5.49
C GLU A 30 16.75 2.44 6.26
N SER A 31 17.07 2.48 7.55
CA SER A 31 16.77 3.64 8.42
C SER A 31 17.51 4.92 8.04
N ASP A 32 18.65 4.80 7.36
CA ASP A 32 19.50 5.92 6.97
C ASP A 32 19.04 6.55 5.64
N LEU A 33 18.05 5.94 4.97
CA LEU A 33 17.46 6.49 3.77
C LEU A 33 16.54 7.66 4.14
N ASN A 34 16.88 8.86 3.66
CA ASN A 34 16.03 10.03 3.86
C ASN A 34 14.65 9.80 3.23
N PHE A 35 13.59 9.96 4.03
CA PHE A 35 12.21 9.88 3.55
C PHE A 35 11.86 11.10 2.70
N ASN A 36 12.19 11.03 1.41
CA ASN A 36 11.91 12.07 0.43
C ASN A 36 10.48 11.87 -0.10
N LEU A 37 9.52 12.59 0.47
CA LEU A 37 8.14 12.60 0.01
C LEU A 37 7.87 13.85 -0.83
N ASP A 38 7.21 13.66 -1.96
CA ASP A 38 6.72 14.74 -2.83
C ASP A 38 5.22 14.58 -3.09
N VAL A 39 4.47 15.68 -2.97
CA VAL A 39 3.02 15.72 -3.25
C VAL A 39 2.84 16.19 -4.68
N ARG A 40 2.44 15.28 -5.56
CA ARG A 40 2.30 15.52 -7.00
C ARG A 40 1.00 16.22 -7.36
N GLU A 41 -0.08 15.81 -6.71
CA GLU A 41 -1.42 16.28 -7.03
C GLU A 41 -2.26 16.33 -5.76
N ILE A 42 -3.13 17.34 -5.69
CA ILE A 42 -4.12 17.47 -4.64
C ILE A 42 -5.48 17.63 -5.29
N SER A 43 -6.45 16.81 -4.89
CA SER A 43 -7.81 16.92 -5.37
C SER A 43 -8.81 16.72 -4.24
N GLN A 44 -10.04 17.21 -4.48
CA GLN A 44 -11.13 17.09 -3.53
C GLN A 44 -12.43 16.79 -4.28
N GLU A 45 -13.10 15.72 -3.88
CA GLU A 45 -14.33 15.27 -4.52
C GLU A 45 -15.26 14.62 -3.48
N GLU A 46 -16.55 14.94 -3.54
CA GLU A 46 -17.58 14.41 -2.63
C GLU A 46 -17.25 14.51 -1.11
N GLY A 47 -16.47 15.50 -0.69
CA GLY A 47 -16.02 15.66 0.69
C GLY A 47 -14.86 14.73 1.10
N ILE A 48 -14.21 14.09 0.14
CA ILE A 48 -12.96 13.35 0.29
C ILE A 48 -11.83 14.22 -0.26
N TYR A 49 -10.75 14.32 0.51
CA TYR A 49 -9.51 14.96 0.11
C TYR A 49 -8.50 13.86 -0.27
N LYS A 50 -7.81 14.06 -1.40
CA LYS A 50 -6.84 13.14 -1.97
C LYS A 50 -5.52 13.88 -2.23
N GLU A 51 -4.42 13.30 -1.79
CA GLU A 51 -3.06 13.64 -2.20
C GLU A 51 -2.47 12.48 -2.97
N ARG A 52 -2.02 12.72 -4.21
CA ARG A 52 -1.13 11.79 -4.90
C ARG A 52 0.30 12.12 -4.50
N ILE A 53 0.97 11.15 -3.93
CA ILE A 53 2.32 11.30 -3.39
C ILE A 53 3.28 10.34 -4.07
N THR A 54 4.54 10.74 -4.17
CA THR A 54 5.65 9.86 -4.49
C THR A 54 6.66 9.89 -3.37
N PHE A 55 7.15 8.74 -2.93
CA PHE A 55 8.20 8.68 -1.92
C PHE A 55 9.24 7.63 -2.27
N GLN A 56 10.45 7.81 -1.77
CA GLN A 56 11.53 6.86 -1.99
C GLN A 56 11.40 5.66 -1.04
N SER A 57 11.30 4.44 -1.58
CA SER A 57 11.20 3.20 -0.80
C SER A 57 12.57 2.60 -0.50
N THR A 58 13.44 2.52 -1.51
CA THR A 58 14.84 2.07 -1.44
C THR A 58 15.72 3.00 -2.28
N PRO A 59 17.05 2.92 -2.21
CA PRO A 59 17.94 3.70 -3.07
C PRO A 59 17.53 3.61 -4.54
N ASN A 60 17.28 4.77 -5.16
CA ASN A 60 16.86 4.93 -6.57
C ASN A 60 15.50 4.30 -6.94
N MET A 61 14.65 3.99 -5.96
CA MET A 61 13.32 3.43 -6.20
C MET A 61 12.25 4.33 -5.57
N SER A 62 11.42 4.90 -6.44
CA SER A 62 10.26 5.70 -6.04
C SER A 62 9.01 4.85 -6.11
N VAL A 63 8.10 5.06 -5.17
CA VAL A 63 6.78 4.44 -5.11
C VAL A 63 5.73 5.54 -5.14
N THR A 64 4.66 5.31 -5.90
CA THR A 64 3.50 6.19 -5.97
C THR A 64 2.41 5.68 -5.03
N ALA A 65 1.79 6.60 -4.29
CA ALA A 65 0.68 6.30 -3.41
C ALA A 65 -0.36 7.41 -3.46
N ASP A 66 -1.60 7.06 -3.12
CA ASP A 66 -2.67 8.03 -2.92
C ASP A 66 -3.05 8.03 -1.43
N TYR A 67 -2.92 9.20 -0.80
CA TYR A 67 -3.37 9.43 0.57
C TYR A 67 -4.75 10.08 0.56
N TYR A 68 -5.68 9.50 1.30
CA TYR A 68 -7.07 9.93 1.36
C TYR A 68 -7.50 10.21 2.79
N ARG A 69 -8.31 11.25 2.95
CA ARG A 69 -8.98 11.58 4.22
C ARG A 69 -10.32 12.24 3.94
N LEU A 70 -11.20 12.26 4.93
CA LEU A 70 -12.36 13.14 4.86
C LEU A 70 -11.89 14.60 4.90
N ASN A 71 -12.52 15.44 4.08
CA ASN A 71 -12.33 16.88 4.17
C ASN A 71 -13.14 17.44 5.34
N SER A 72 -12.64 17.24 6.56
CA SER A 72 -13.20 17.84 7.77
C SER A 72 -12.24 18.86 8.35
N HIS A 73 -12.79 20.01 8.78
CA HIS A 73 -12.05 21.05 9.50
C HIS A 73 -11.80 20.67 10.98
N GLU A 74 -12.38 19.58 11.46
CA GLU A 74 -12.20 19.11 12.82
C GLU A 74 -10.89 18.31 12.95
N SER A 75 -10.07 18.69 13.93
CA SER A 75 -8.86 17.96 14.33
C SER A 75 -9.24 16.75 15.18
N ILE A 76 -9.89 15.77 14.56
CA ILE A 76 -10.21 14.48 15.18
C ILE A 76 -9.10 13.50 14.80
N SER A 77 -8.55 12.80 15.79
CA SER A 77 -7.65 11.67 15.55
C SER A 77 -8.43 10.56 14.85
N ARG A 78 -7.99 10.19 13.64
CA ARG A 78 -8.60 9.16 12.81
C ARG A 78 -7.63 7.98 12.68
N PRO A 79 -8.12 6.73 12.64
CA PRO A 79 -7.26 5.59 12.35
C PRO A 79 -6.71 5.69 10.93
N HIS A 80 -5.49 5.19 10.73
CA HIS A 80 -4.84 5.10 9.43
C HIS A 80 -4.84 3.65 8.95
N VAL A 81 -5.20 3.44 7.68
CA VAL A 81 -5.17 2.13 7.03
C VAL A 81 -4.27 2.19 5.82
N ILE A 82 -3.35 1.22 5.72
CA ILE A 82 -2.55 1.01 4.51
C ILE A 82 -3.26 -0.04 3.67
N VAL A 83 -3.55 0.29 2.41
CA VAL A 83 -4.19 -0.61 1.44
C VAL A 83 -3.17 -0.97 0.37
N VAL A 84 -2.91 -2.26 0.27
CA VAL A 84 -2.05 -2.86 -0.76
C VAL A 84 -2.94 -3.59 -1.75
N HIS A 85 -2.80 -3.28 -3.04
CA HIS A 85 -3.60 -3.91 -4.09
C HIS A 85 -3.01 -5.27 -4.51
N GLY A 86 -3.85 -6.14 -5.11
CA GLY A 86 -3.39 -7.37 -5.79
C GLY A 86 -2.91 -7.08 -7.23
N GLY A 87 -2.57 -8.09 -8.02
CA GLY A 87 -1.94 -7.93 -9.35
C GLY A 87 -2.83 -7.36 -10.49
N THR A 88 -3.81 -6.50 -10.21
CA THR A 88 -4.66 -5.88 -11.25
C THR A 88 -3.90 -4.77 -11.99
N ALA A 89 -4.04 -4.70 -13.31
CA ALA A 89 -3.35 -3.72 -14.16
C ALA A 89 -3.58 -2.24 -13.74
N SER A 90 -4.72 -1.93 -13.14
CA SER A 90 -5.03 -0.57 -12.65
C SER A 90 -4.46 -0.25 -11.25
N GLY A 91 -3.60 -1.11 -10.69
CA GLY A 91 -2.87 -0.86 -9.45
C GLY A 91 -3.75 -0.46 -8.27
N LYS A 92 -3.28 0.50 -7.47
CA LYS A 92 -3.98 1.08 -6.33
C LYS A 92 -5.32 1.73 -6.72
N ASP A 93 -5.45 2.25 -7.93
CA ASP A 93 -6.65 2.98 -8.38
C ASP A 93 -7.87 2.04 -8.48
N ALA A 94 -7.63 0.74 -8.76
CA ALA A 94 -8.67 -0.28 -8.73
C ALA A 94 -9.35 -0.42 -7.36
N MET A 95 -8.64 -0.05 -6.28
CA MET A 95 -9.12 -0.23 -4.90
C MET A 95 -10.03 0.91 -4.46
N TYR A 96 -10.06 2.03 -5.18
CA TYR A 96 -10.76 3.24 -4.75
C TYR A 96 -12.24 2.97 -4.44
N ASN A 97 -12.98 2.49 -5.43
CA ASN A 97 -14.42 2.23 -5.28
C ASN A 97 -14.74 0.91 -4.55
N ARG A 98 -13.76 0.00 -4.43
CA ARG A 98 -13.98 -1.33 -3.84
C ARG A 98 -13.80 -1.35 -2.33
N VAL A 99 -12.81 -0.61 -1.83
CA VAL A 99 -12.38 -0.67 -0.43
C VAL A 99 -12.18 0.73 0.15
N VAL A 100 -11.38 1.55 -0.52
CA VAL A 100 -10.86 2.82 0.02
C VAL A 100 -11.98 3.81 0.33
N LYS A 101 -12.89 4.06 -0.61
CA LYS A 101 -14.02 4.99 -0.42
C LYS A 101 -14.88 4.60 0.78
N GLY A 102 -15.11 3.30 0.99
CA GLY A 102 -15.83 2.78 2.14
C GLY A 102 -15.12 3.10 3.46
N LEU A 103 -13.83 2.82 3.57
CA LEU A 103 -13.03 3.10 4.77
C LEU A 103 -13.02 4.59 5.12
N ILE A 104 -12.86 5.46 4.11
CA ILE A 104 -12.87 6.92 4.32
C ILE A 104 -14.23 7.39 4.86
N ARG A 105 -15.34 6.88 4.30
CA ARG A 105 -16.69 7.21 4.75
C ARG A 105 -16.98 6.72 6.17
N HIS A 106 -16.29 5.67 6.63
CA HIS A 106 -16.31 5.21 8.02
C HIS A 106 -15.32 5.98 8.93
N GLY A 107 -14.73 7.06 8.41
CA GLY A 107 -13.94 8.01 9.18
C GLY A 107 -12.45 7.70 9.27
N MET A 108 -11.93 6.78 8.45
CA MET A 108 -10.51 6.41 8.42
C MET A 108 -9.72 7.26 7.42
N ASN A 109 -8.43 7.45 7.70
CA ASN A 109 -7.47 7.91 6.70
C ASN A 109 -6.90 6.69 5.98
N VAL A 110 -6.68 6.78 4.68
CA VAL A 110 -6.22 5.63 3.88
C VAL A 110 -5.01 6.02 3.06
N LEU A 111 -3.97 5.19 3.09
CA LEU A 111 -2.85 5.24 2.17
C LEU A 111 -2.92 4.03 1.23
N ALA A 112 -3.24 4.24 -0.03
CA ALA A 112 -3.22 3.20 -1.05
C ALA A 112 -1.90 3.25 -1.82
N ILE A 113 -1.14 2.17 -1.82
CA ILE A 113 0.25 2.14 -2.34
C ILE A 113 0.30 1.23 -3.56
N ASP A 114 0.98 1.67 -4.63
CA ASP A 114 1.29 0.79 -5.75
C ASP A 114 2.41 -0.19 -5.39
N LEU A 115 2.22 -1.46 -5.73
CA LEU A 115 3.29 -2.46 -5.69
C LEU A 115 4.37 -2.13 -6.72
N LEU A 116 5.58 -2.62 -6.49
CA LEU A 116 6.67 -2.48 -7.45
C LEU A 116 6.23 -2.98 -8.84
N TYR A 117 6.55 -2.19 -9.87
CA TYR A 117 6.16 -2.41 -11.27
C TYR A 117 4.68 -2.12 -11.61
N PHE A 118 3.90 -1.60 -10.66
CA PHE A 118 2.58 -1.03 -10.90
C PHE A 118 2.63 0.49 -10.72
N GLY A 119 1.63 1.19 -11.26
CA GLY A 119 1.50 2.63 -11.12
C GLY A 119 2.14 3.42 -12.26
N GLU A 120 2.73 4.56 -11.90
CA GLU A 120 3.28 5.62 -12.78
C GLU A 120 4.81 5.57 -12.86
#